data_AF-A0A0D8FRV3-F1
#
_entry.id   AF-A0A0D8FRV3-F1
#
_cell.length_a   1.000
_cell.length_b   1.000
_cell.length_c   1.000
_cell.angle_alpha   90.00
_cell.angle_beta   90.00
_cell.angle_gamma   90.00
#
_symmetry.space_group_name_H-M   'P 1'
#
loop_
_entity.id
_entity.type
_entity.pdbx_description
1 polymer ?
#
loop_
_entity_poly.entity_id
_entity_poly.type
_entity_poly.pdbx_seq_one_letter_code
_entity_poly.pdbx_strand_id
1 'polypeptide(L)' 'MSENLRNLQREVLIDLKSRGMNEPLLAIGDGALGFWAALSEIYPGTKHQRCWFHKTANIFQPRAQISASKG' A
#
# COMPACT_ATOMS: atom_id res chain seq x y z
N MET A 1 -9.47 -1.90 -10.61
CA MET A 1 -8.46 -0.96 -10.07
C MET A 1 -7.47 -0.68 -11.18
N SER A 2 -7.25 0.58 -11.55
CA SER A 2 -6.41 0.90 -12.72
C SER A 2 -4.97 0.44 -12.52
N GLU A 3 -4.41 -0.20 -13.56
CA GLU A 3 -3.02 -0.70 -13.66
C GLU A 3 -1.99 0.33 -13.15
N ASN A 4 -2.24 1.62 -13.41
CA ASN A 4 -1.39 2.75 -13.04
C ASN A 4 -1.08 2.87 -11.53
N LEU A 5 -2.02 2.54 -10.63
CA LEU A 5 -1.78 2.76 -9.20
C LEU A 5 -0.85 1.68 -8.60
N ARG A 6 -0.87 0.46 -9.15
CA ARG A 6 0.08 -0.60 -8.78
C ARG A 6 1.49 -0.27 -9.25
N ASN A 7 1.61 0.31 -10.44
CA ASN A 7 2.89 0.67 -11.04
C ASN A 7 3.65 1.72 -10.21
N LEU A 8 2.95 2.76 -9.73
CA LEU A 8 3.59 3.80 -8.91
C LEU A 8 4.17 3.26 -7.58
N GLN A 9 3.44 2.36 -6.91
CA GLN A 9 3.87 1.82 -5.61
C GLN A 9 5.08 0.90 -5.76
N ARG A 10 5.12 0.14 -6.85
CA ARG A 10 6.26 -0.67 -7.24
C ARG A 10 7.49 0.19 -7.54
N GLU A 11 7.34 1.23 -8.35
CA GLU A 11 8.45 2.12 -8.74
C GLU A 11 9.13 2.73 -7.50
N VAL A 12 8.35 3.20 -6.54
CA VAL A 12 8.89 3.73 -5.26
C VAL A 12 9.68 2.66 -4.50
N LEU A 13 9.17 1.44 -4.39
CA LEU A 13 9.86 0.36 -3.67
C LEU A 13 11.16 -0.07 -4.38
N ILE A 14 11.18 -0.06 -5.72
CA ILE A 14 12.40 -0.31 -6.51
C ILE A 14 13.43 0.80 -6.25
N ASP A 15 13.01 2.06 -6.25
CA ASP A 15 13.90 3.21 -5.98
C ASP A 15 14.45 3.18 -4.54
N LEU A 16 13.64 2.78 -3.55
CA LEU A 16 14.14 2.56 -2.20
C LEU A 16 15.21 1.46 -2.14
N LYS A 17 14.98 0.33 -2.84
CA LYS A 17 15.93 -0.78 -2.91
C LYS A 17 17.22 -0.38 -3.61
N SER A 18 17.15 0.41 -4.68
CA SER A 18 18.34 0.90 -5.41
C SER A 18 19.19 1.85 -4.56
N ARG A 19 18.57 2.58 -3.63
CA ARG A 19 19.23 3.42 -2.62
C ARG A 19 19.80 2.66 -1.43
N GLY A 20 19.71 1.33 -1.42
CA GLY A 20 20.28 0.47 -0.38
C GLY A 20 19.36 0.22 0.80
N MET A 21 18.05 0.46 0.67
CA MET A 21 17.10 0.07 1.71
C MET A 21 17.03 -1.46 1.82
N ASN A 22 17.48 -1.96 2.97
CA ASN A 22 17.36 -3.37 3.33
C ASN A 22 15.88 -3.76 3.47
N GLU A 23 15.65 -5.07 3.38
CA GLU A 23 14.33 -5.64 3.59
C GLU A 23 13.75 -5.28 4.97
N PRO A 24 12.60 -4.58 5.02
CA PRO A 24 11.95 -4.28 6.29
C PRO A 24 11.45 -5.54 6.98
N LEU A 25 11.48 -5.56 8.32
CA LEU A 25 10.85 -6.65 9.07
C LEU A 25 9.32 -6.55 9.06
N LEU A 26 8.79 -5.32 8.95
CA LEU A 26 7.37 -5.01 9.07
C LEU A 26 7.03 -3.76 8.25
N ALA A 27 5.97 -3.84 7.46
CA ALA A 27 5.35 -2.70 6.80
C ALA A 27 3.94 -2.47 7.35
N ILE A 28 3.64 -1.21 7.67
CA ILE A 28 2.36 -0.79 8.24
C ILE A 28 1.65 0.12 7.23
N GLY A 29 0.40 -0.21 6.88
CA GLY A 29 -0.35 0.51 5.85
C GLY A 29 -1.84 0.61 6.12
N ASP A 30 -2.50 1.46 5.34
CA ASP A 30 -3.97 1.54 5.26
C ASP A 30 -4.60 0.27 4.67
N GLY A 31 -3.75 -0.52 4.02
CA GLY A 31 -3.94 -1.81 3.41
C GLY A 31 -4.56 -1.81 2.01
N ALA A 32 -4.16 -0.85 1.20
CA ALA A 32 -4.32 -0.89 -0.24
C ALA A 32 -3.70 -2.18 -0.84
N LEU A 33 -4.50 -2.92 -1.63
CA LEU A 33 -4.07 -4.20 -2.22
C LEU A 33 -2.87 -4.06 -3.18
N GLY A 34 -2.77 -2.93 -3.88
CA GLY A 34 -1.65 -2.65 -4.78
C GLY A 34 -0.31 -2.58 -4.06
N PHE A 35 -0.31 -2.11 -2.81
CA PHE A 35 0.92 -1.84 -2.07
C PHE A 35 1.47 -3.15 -1.53
N TRP A 36 0.59 -3.98 -0.96
CA TRP A 36 0.96 -5.30 -0.49
C TRP A 36 1.47 -6.20 -1.61
N ALA A 37 0.83 -6.16 -2.78
CA ALA A 37 1.30 -6.94 -3.93
C ALA A 37 2.72 -6.51 -4.36
N ALA A 38 2.97 -5.20 -4.49
CA ALA A 38 4.29 -4.69 -4.86
C ALA A 38 5.35 -4.97 -3.77
N LEU A 39 4.97 -4.85 -2.50
CA LEU A 39 5.84 -5.12 -1.36
C LEU A 39 6.25 -6.59 -1.29
N SER A 40 5.30 -7.52 -1.42
CA SER A 40 5.59 -8.96 -1.44
C SER A 40 6.49 -9.38 -2.59
N GLU A 41 6.48 -8.63 -3.70
CA GLU A 41 7.36 -8.92 -4.82
C GLU A 41 8.80 -8.42 -4.61
N ILE A 42 8.96 -7.24 -4.00
CA ILE A 42 10.27 -6.58 -3.86
C ILE A 42 10.99 -7.01 -2.57
N TYR A 43 10.21 -7.26 -1.51
CA TYR A 43 10.64 -7.61 -0.15
C TYR A 43 9.76 -8.74 0.44
N PRO A 44 9.92 -9.99 -0.03
CA PRO A 44 9.03 -11.12 0.30
C PRO A 44 9.02 -11.53 1.78
N GLY A 45 10.08 -11.23 2.54
CA GLY A 45 10.19 -11.47 3.98
C GLY A 45 9.55 -10.40 4.85
N THR A 46 9.10 -9.27 4.27
CA THR A 46 8.46 -8.20 5.03
C THR A 46 7.07 -8.61 5.50
N LYS A 47 6.82 -8.55 6.82
CA LYS A 47 5.48 -8.79 7.37
C LYS A 47 4.56 -7.61 7.11
N HIS A 48 3.26 -7.88 6.91
CA HIS A 48 2.26 -6.84 6.70
C HIS A 48 1.43 -6.59 7.96
N GLN A 49 1.19 -5.33 8.30
CA GLN A 49 0.26 -4.95 9.36
C GLN A 49 -0.64 -3.80 8.89
N ARG A 50 -1.91 -3.85 9.29
CA ARG A 50 -2.84 -2.74 9.11
C ARG A 50 -2.64 -1.72 10.22
N CYS A 51 -2.51 -0.46 9.85
CA CYS A 51 -2.45 0.64 10.80
C CYS A 51 -3.78 0.76 11.55
N TRP A 52 -3.74 0.82 12.88
CA TRP A 52 -4.94 1.01 13.71
C TRP A 52 -5.62 2.35 13.42
N PHE A 53 -4.84 3.42 13.16
CA PHE A 53 -5.37 4.74 12.82
C PHE A 53 -6.17 4.73 11.50
N HIS A 54 -5.64 4.09 10.45
CA HIS A 54 -6.39 3.94 9.21
C HIS A 54 -7.60 3.00 9.38
N LYS A 55 -7.51 2.00 10.26
CA LYS A 55 -8.64 1.11 10.56
C LYS A 55 -9.76 1.86 11.30
N THR A 56 -9.43 2.68 12.29
CA THR A 56 -10.42 3.51 13.00
C THR A 56 -11.02 4.54 12.06
N ALA A 57 -10.23 5.22 11.25
CA ALA A 57 -10.74 6.14 10.21
C ALA A 57 -11.71 5.43 9.25
N ASN A 58 -11.40 4.22 8.79
CA ASN A 58 -12.31 3.44 7.94
C ASN A 58 -13.59 2.97 8.65
N ILE A 59 -13.60 2.87 9.98
CA ILE A 59 -14.80 2.52 10.76
C ILE A 59 -15.66 3.76 11.00
N PHE A 60 -15.05 4.88 11.39
CA PHE A 60 -15.76 6.12 11.71
C PHE A 60 -16.18 6.91 10.46
N GLN A 61 -15.41 6.80 9.39
CA GLN A 61 -15.69 7.36 8.06
C GLN A 61 -15.36 6.29 7.02
N PRO A 62 -16.25 5.29 6.85
CA PRO A 62 -16.10 4.32 5.79
C PRO A 62 -16.07 5.08 4.47
N ARG A 63 -14.91 5.13 3.83
CA ARG A 63 -14.81 5.54 2.44
C ARG A 63 -15.48 4.43 1.63
N ALA A 64 -16.81 4.47 1.52
CA ALA A 64 -17.48 3.95 0.34
C ALA A 64 -16.68 4.53 -0.83
N GLN A 65 -16.17 3.67 -1.71
CA GLN A 65 -15.50 4.15 -2.91
C GLN A 65 -16.43 5.18 -3.54
N ILE A 66 -16.01 6.44 -3.57
CA ILE A 66 -16.75 7.51 -4.27
C ILE A 66 -16.56 7.22 -5.76
N SER A 67 -17.32 6.23 -6.24
CA SER A 67 -17.86 6.13 -7.58
C SER A 67 -19.37 6.29 -7.37
N ALA A 68 -20.07 7.34 -7.78
CA ALA A 68 -19.81 8.33 -8.79
C ALA A 68 -20.43 9.66 -8.36
N SER A 69 -19.64 10.73 -8.36
CA SER A 69 -20.15 12.10 -8.49
C SER A 69 -19.09 12.94 -9.19
N LYS A 70 -18.88 12.63 -10.47
CA LYS A 70 -18.41 13.60 -11.46
C LYS A 70 -19.24 13.38 -12.71
N GLY A 71 -20.07 14.36 -13.04
CA GLY A 71 -21.04 14.34 -14.12
C GLY A 71 -22.39 14.77 -13.63
#